data_AF-A0A1P8UWQ3-F1
#
_entry.id   AF-A0A1P8UWQ3-F1
#
_cell.length_a   1.000
_cell.length_b   1.000
_cell.length_c   1.000
_cell.angle_alpha   90.00
_cell.angle_beta   90.00
_cell.angle_gamma   90.00
#
_symmetry.space_group_name_H-M   'P 1'
#
loop_
_entity.id
_entity.type
_entity.pdbx_description
1 polymer ?
#
loop_
_entity_poly.entity_id
_entity_poly.type
_entity_poly.pdbx_seq_one_letter_code
_entity_poly.pdbx_strand_id
1 'polypeptide(L)'
;MIEGAEKIHDYLPVSYNTAKERDYVRFLWEAFETNVEHDKYQFAFLAYHMLVMSFVYFNIWQIKLIRPVQFETAMVGFNKNMEKDLMAATSPFVFSVVNESTVLRFLKLIQCDNSKIGTYAKLVGERNNTAHANGNIFFNSESEFEQKVRDVLRTVAEIQSHSEGIIKEGYRD
;
A
#
# COMPACT_ATOMS: atom_id res chain seq x y z
N MET A 1 10.52 -6.68 -18.83
CA MET A 1 9.59 -7.17 -17.78
C MET A 1 10.39 -7.18 -16.51
N ILE A 2 10.00 -6.42 -15.48
CA ILE A 2 10.76 -6.37 -14.23
C ILE A 2 10.55 -7.68 -13.48
N GLU A 3 11.64 -8.42 -13.26
CA GLU A 3 11.55 -9.76 -12.66
C GLU A 3 10.98 -9.69 -11.23
N GLY A 4 9.93 -10.47 -10.96
CA GLY A 4 9.35 -10.63 -9.63
C GLY A 4 8.33 -9.56 -9.26
N ALA A 5 8.08 -8.55 -10.10
CA ALA A 5 7.09 -7.50 -9.85
C ALA A 5 5.66 -8.05 -9.69
N GLU A 6 5.34 -9.13 -10.39
CA GLU A 6 4.03 -9.80 -10.37
C GLU A 6 3.65 -10.34 -8.99
N LYS A 7 4.64 -10.59 -8.12
CA LYS A 7 4.41 -11.06 -6.73
C LYS A 7 3.55 -10.11 -5.92
N ILE A 8 3.41 -8.85 -6.30
CA ILE A 8 2.48 -7.93 -5.64
C ILE A 8 1.04 -8.47 -5.66
N HIS A 9 0.66 -9.22 -6.69
CA HIS A 9 -0.67 -9.81 -6.80
C HIS A 9 -0.95 -10.89 -5.77
N ASP A 10 0.09 -11.59 -5.27
CA ASP A 10 -0.05 -12.57 -4.20
C ASP A 10 -0.46 -11.93 -2.86
N TYR A 11 -0.25 -10.61 -2.72
CA TYR A 11 -0.59 -9.83 -1.53
C TYR A 11 -1.88 -9.02 -1.68
N LEU A 12 -2.39 -8.86 -2.90
CA LEU A 12 -3.64 -8.16 -3.17
C LEU A 12 -4.83 -9.10 -2.98
N PRO A 13 -6.06 -8.56 -2.81
CA PRO A 13 -7.24 -9.40 -2.63
C PRO A 13 -7.46 -10.35 -3.81
N VAL A 14 -7.74 -11.62 -3.51
CA VAL A 14 -8.15 -12.62 -4.52
C VAL A 14 -9.45 -12.22 -5.21
N SER A 15 -10.36 -11.58 -4.47
CA SER A 15 -11.61 -11.01 -4.97
C SER A 15 -11.86 -9.63 -4.39
N TYR A 16 -12.42 -8.74 -5.20
CA TYR A 16 -12.75 -7.37 -4.81
C TYR A 16 -14.23 -7.24 -4.49
N ASN A 17 -14.55 -6.36 -3.53
CA ASN A 17 -15.94 -6.13 -3.13
C ASN A 17 -16.74 -5.42 -4.22
N THR A 18 -16.08 -4.59 -5.04
CA THR A 18 -16.72 -3.90 -6.16
C THR A 18 -15.91 -4.01 -7.45
N ALA A 19 -16.59 -3.89 -8.59
CA ALA A 19 -15.94 -3.82 -9.90
C ALA A 19 -14.95 -2.65 -9.98
N LYS A 20 -15.29 -1.50 -9.36
CA LYS A 20 -14.44 -0.30 -9.34
C LYS A 20 -13.09 -0.54 -8.68
N GLU A 21 -13.06 -1.30 -7.57
CA GLU A 21 -11.81 -1.63 -6.87
C GLU A 21 -10.91 -2.52 -7.73
N ARG A 22 -11.49 -3.57 -8.33
CA ARG A 22 -10.77 -4.46 -9.27
C ARG A 22 -10.23 -3.70 -10.46
N ASP A 23 -11.08 -2.88 -11.09
CA ASP A 23 -10.72 -2.14 -12.30
C ASP A 23 -9.65 -1.08 -12.00
N TYR A 24 -9.65 -0.48 -10.81
CA TYR A 24 -8.59 0.42 -10.37
C TYR A 24 -7.25 -0.31 -10.19
N VAL A 25 -7.22 -1.46 -9.51
CA VAL A 25 -5.99 -2.24 -9.36
C VAL A 25 -5.45 -2.71 -10.72
N ARG A 26 -6.33 -3.19 -11.61
CA ARG A 26 -5.97 -3.56 -12.98
C ARG A 26 -5.36 -2.38 -13.74
N PHE A 27 -6.00 -1.22 -13.68
CA PHE A 27 -5.51 0.00 -14.32
C PHE A 27 -4.10 0.38 -13.83
N LEU A 28 -3.82 0.26 -12.53
CA LEU A 28 -2.48 0.54 -12.00
C LEU A 28 -1.42 -0.45 -12.49
N TRP A 29 -1.78 -1.74 -12.61
CA TRP A 29 -0.89 -2.76 -13.15
C TRP A 29 -0.60 -2.53 -14.63
N GLU A 30 -1.62 -2.29 -15.45
CA GLU A 30 -1.46 -1.97 -16.87
C GLU A 30 -0.60 -0.72 -17.08
N ALA A 31 -0.77 0.30 -16.22
CA ALA A 31 0.05 1.50 -16.24
C ALA A 31 1.52 1.20 -15.87
N PHE A 32 1.77 0.32 -14.89
CA PHE A 32 3.11 -0.13 -14.56
C PHE A 32 3.76 -0.85 -15.75
N GLU A 33 3.09 -1.84 -16.34
CA GLU A 33 3.60 -2.62 -17.48
C GLU A 33 3.91 -1.72 -18.68
N THR A 34 2.95 -0.89 -19.08
CA THR A 34 3.11 0.04 -20.21
C THR A 34 4.31 0.96 -20.00
N ASN A 35 4.52 1.47 -18.79
CA ASN A 35 5.67 2.34 -18.52
C ASN A 35 7.00 1.58 -18.48
N VAL A 36 7.02 0.32 -18.02
CA VAL A 36 8.22 -0.53 -18.11
C VAL A 36 8.58 -0.80 -19.57
N GLU A 37 7.61 -1.17 -20.40
CA GLU A 37 7.81 -1.47 -21.84
C GLU A 37 8.40 -0.29 -22.63
N HIS A 38 8.17 0.94 -22.16
CA HIS A 38 8.63 2.17 -22.81
C HIS A 38 9.80 2.85 -22.08
N ASP A 39 10.52 2.12 -21.21
CA ASP A 39 11.65 2.60 -20.42
C ASP A 39 11.32 3.85 -19.56
N LYS A 40 10.07 3.97 -19.13
CA LYS A 40 9.55 5.06 -18.28
C LYS A 40 9.53 4.64 -16.82
N TYR A 41 10.68 4.17 -16.31
CA TYR A 41 10.79 3.57 -14.98
C TYR A 41 10.33 4.46 -13.83
N GLN A 42 10.51 5.78 -13.92
CA GLN A 42 10.00 6.71 -12.91
C GLN A 42 8.47 6.73 -12.82
N PHE A 43 7.77 6.62 -13.96
CA PHE A 43 6.32 6.54 -14.00
C PHE A 43 5.82 5.13 -13.68
N ALA A 44 6.57 4.10 -14.07
CA ALA A 44 6.34 2.73 -13.60
C ALA A 44 6.40 2.66 -12.07
N PHE A 45 7.40 3.29 -11.43
CA PHE A 45 7.51 3.36 -9.98
C PHE A 45 6.30 4.02 -9.33
N LEU A 46 5.76 5.08 -9.93
CA LEU A 46 4.57 5.76 -9.42
C LEU A 46 3.34 4.84 -9.44
N ALA A 47 3.11 4.14 -10.56
CA ALA A 47 2.02 3.16 -10.67
C ALA A 47 2.19 2.00 -9.67
N TYR A 48 3.41 1.48 -9.56
CA TYR A 48 3.73 0.40 -8.63
C TYR A 48 3.57 0.83 -7.16
N HIS A 49 3.95 2.06 -6.81
CA HIS A 49 3.71 2.62 -5.48
C HIS A 49 2.21 2.69 -5.15
N MET A 50 1.36 3.05 -6.12
CA MET A 50 -0.09 3.06 -5.90
C MET A 50 -0.66 1.65 -5.68
N LEU A 51 -0.10 0.61 -6.31
CA LEU A 51 -0.44 -0.79 -6.01
C LEU A 51 -0.08 -1.16 -4.58
N VAL A 52 1.10 -0.74 -4.11
CA VAL A 52 1.55 -0.98 -2.73
C VAL A 52 0.66 -0.25 -1.72
N MET A 53 0.29 0.99 -1.99
CA MET A 53 -0.66 1.72 -1.13
C MET A 53 -2.03 1.06 -1.14
N SER A 54 -2.48 0.53 -2.28
CA SER A 54 -3.71 -0.27 -2.34
C SER A 54 -3.63 -1.50 -1.44
N PHE A 55 -2.52 -2.25 -1.48
CA PHE A 55 -2.25 -3.36 -0.56
C PHE A 55 -2.34 -2.93 0.91
N VAL A 56 -1.68 -1.82 1.30
CA VAL A 56 -1.74 -1.28 2.66
C VAL A 56 -3.18 -0.96 3.07
N TYR A 57 -3.96 -0.32 2.19
CA TYR A 57 -5.36 0.01 2.47
C TYR A 57 -6.23 -1.23 2.63
N PHE A 58 -6.05 -2.26 1.80
CA PHE A 58 -6.75 -3.54 1.98
C PHE A 58 -6.38 -4.21 3.30
N ASN A 59 -5.11 -4.16 3.70
CA ASN A 59 -4.67 -4.69 4.99
C ASN A 59 -5.33 -3.97 6.17
N ILE A 60 -5.33 -2.63 6.14
CA ILE A 60 -6.00 -1.80 7.17
C ILE A 60 -7.51 -2.06 7.19
N TRP A 61 -8.12 -2.23 6.02
CA TRP A 61 -9.53 -2.58 5.89
C TRP A 61 -9.85 -3.91 6.55
N GLN A 62 -9.03 -4.94 6.34
CA GLN A 62 -9.21 -6.23 7.01
C GLN A 62 -9.11 -6.09 8.53
N ILE A 63 -8.16 -5.30 9.04
CA ILE A 63 -8.05 -5.03 10.49
C ILE A 63 -9.31 -4.34 11.01
N LYS A 64 -9.86 -3.35 10.29
CA LYS A 64 -11.11 -2.67 10.64
C LYS A 64 -12.27 -3.66 10.77
N LEU A 65 -12.36 -4.65 9.87
CA LEU A 65 -13.43 -5.64 9.88
C LEU A 65 -13.25 -6.69 10.99
N ILE A 66 -12.04 -7.19 11.19
CA ILE A 66 -11.76 -8.32 12.10
C ILE A 66 -11.62 -7.85 13.55
N ARG A 67 -11.06 -6.65 13.77
CA ARG A 67 -10.73 -6.09 15.08
C ARG A 67 -11.30 -4.67 15.26
N PRO A 68 -12.64 -4.51 15.22
CA PRO A 68 -13.29 -3.20 15.20
C PRO A 68 -12.99 -2.36 16.44
N VAL A 69 -12.92 -2.97 17.63
CA VAL A 69 -12.64 -2.26 18.90
C VAL A 69 -11.22 -1.71 18.94
N GLN A 70 -10.24 -2.50 18.50
CA GLN A 70 -8.84 -2.06 18.44
C GLN A 70 -8.67 -0.98 17.36
N PHE A 71 -9.37 -1.12 16.23
CA PHE A 71 -9.38 -0.12 15.18
C PHE A 71 -9.98 1.21 15.67
N GLU A 72 -11.11 1.18 16.37
CA GLU A 72 -11.71 2.36 17.02
C GLU A 72 -10.76 2.99 18.03
N THR A 73 -10.09 2.19 18.86
CA THR A 73 -9.09 2.69 19.82
C THR A 73 -7.90 3.37 19.10
N ALA A 74 -7.52 2.87 17.92
CA ALA A 74 -6.47 3.50 17.12
C ALA A 74 -6.87 4.85 16.50
N MET A 75 -8.16 5.21 16.51
CA MET A 75 -8.63 6.54 16.10
C MET A 75 -8.28 7.63 17.11
N VAL A 76 -7.93 7.27 18.35
CA VAL A 76 -7.59 8.25 19.40
C VAL A 76 -6.44 9.16 18.93
N GLY A 77 -6.74 10.46 18.85
CA GLY A 77 -5.81 11.49 18.38
C GLY A 77 -6.02 11.95 16.94
N PHE A 78 -6.88 11.30 16.17
CA PHE A 78 -7.43 11.89 14.94
C PHE A 78 -8.46 12.97 15.27
N ASN A 79 -8.69 13.90 14.35
CA ASN A 79 -9.77 14.87 14.52
C ASN A 79 -11.13 14.19 14.33
N LYS A 80 -12.19 14.74 14.95
CA LYS A 80 -13.54 14.15 14.97
C LYS A 80 -14.12 13.85 13.59
N ASN A 81 -13.85 14.70 12.59
CA ASN A 81 -14.38 14.50 11.24
C ASN A 81 -13.66 13.33 10.56
N MET A 82 -12.33 13.28 10.65
CA MET A 82 -11.53 12.18 10.11
C MET A 82 -11.89 10.85 10.77
N GLU A 83 -12.01 10.81 12.09
CA GLU A 83 -12.46 9.62 12.83
C GLU A 83 -13.81 9.13 12.30
N LYS A 84 -14.80 10.03 12.19
CA LYS A 84 -16.12 9.70 11.66
C LYS A 84 -16.04 9.11 10.25
N ASP A 85 -15.26 9.72 9.36
CA ASP A 85 -15.13 9.30 7.97
C ASP A 85 -14.44 7.92 7.87
N LEU A 86 -13.39 7.68 8.65
CA LEU A 86 -12.66 6.41 8.68
C LEU A 86 -13.50 5.28 9.29
N MET A 87 -14.28 5.56 10.34
CA MET A 87 -15.16 4.57 10.96
C MET A 87 -16.34 4.21 10.04
N ALA A 88 -16.90 5.20 9.34
CA ALA A 88 -18.00 5.02 8.38
C ALA A 88 -17.52 4.55 6.98
N ALA A 89 -16.22 4.34 6.79
CA ALA A 89 -15.67 3.92 5.51
C ALA A 89 -16.33 2.62 5.00
N THR A 90 -16.75 2.64 3.73
CA THR A 90 -17.34 1.52 2.99
C THR A 90 -16.42 0.93 1.93
N SER A 91 -15.23 1.51 1.75
CA SER A 91 -14.19 1.02 0.85
C SER A 91 -12.80 1.29 1.44
N PRO A 92 -11.80 0.39 1.23
CA PRO A 92 -10.41 0.60 1.61
C PRO A 92 -9.83 1.91 1.06
N PHE A 93 -10.26 2.36 -0.12
CA PHE A 93 -9.72 3.57 -0.73
C PHE A 93 -10.11 4.86 0.00
N VAL A 94 -11.04 4.82 0.96
CA VAL A 94 -11.30 5.97 1.85
C VAL A 94 -10.05 6.32 2.65
N PHE A 95 -9.18 5.36 2.98
CA PHE A 95 -7.94 5.62 3.72
C PHE A 95 -6.96 6.55 3.01
N SER A 96 -7.14 6.81 1.71
CA SER A 96 -6.29 7.74 0.96
C SER A 96 -6.43 9.20 1.40
N VAL A 97 -7.49 9.56 2.15
CA VAL A 97 -7.62 10.92 2.72
C VAL A 97 -6.61 11.17 3.83
N VAL A 98 -6.08 10.11 4.43
CA VAL A 98 -5.02 10.18 5.43
C VAL A 98 -3.67 10.24 4.71
N ASN A 99 -2.81 11.18 5.11
CA ASN A 99 -1.44 11.22 4.61
C ASN A 99 -0.77 9.83 4.74
N GLU A 100 -0.08 9.38 3.70
CA GLU A 100 0.48 8.02 3.63
C GLU A 100 1.42 7.70 4.81
N SER A 101 2.22 8.66 5.28
CA SER A 101 3.07 8.42 6.46
C SER A 101 2.25 8.19 7.74
N THR A 102 1.11 8.89 7.86
CA THR A 102 0.16 8.74 8.98
C THR A 102 -0.63 7.44 8.85
N VAL A 103 -1.05 7.05 7.64
CA VAL A 103 -1.86 5.84 7.42
C VAL A 103 -1.08 4.57 7.80
N LEU A 104 0.24 4.57 7.58
CA LEU A 104 1.12 3.47 8.00
C LEU A 104 1.15 3.27 9.52
N ARG A 105 0.71 4.24 10.33
CA ARG A 105 0.61 4.05 11.79
C ARG A 105 -0.43 3.01 12.18
N PHE A 106 -1.41 2.70 11.31
CA PHE A 106 -2.35 1.60 11.54
C PHE A 106 -1.67 0.24 11.59
N LEU A 107 -0.47 0.10 11.01
CA LEU A 107 0.30 -1.14 11.08
C LEU A 107 0.74 -1.49 12.51
N LYS A 108 0.64 -0.57 13.47
CA LYS A 108 0.79 -0.91 14.90
C LYS A 108 -0.23 -1.95 15.38
N LEU A 109 -1.41 -2.00 14.75
CA LEU A 109 -2.46 -2.98 15.07
C LEU A 109 -2.06 -4.41 14.69
N ILE A 110 -1.09 -4.56 13.77
CA ILE A 110 -0.48 -5.84 13.40
C ILE A 110 0.93 -6.00 13.99
N GLN A 111 1.24 -5.26 15.06
CA GLN A 111 2.53 -5.31 15.78
C GLN A 111 3.76 -4.85 14.99
N CYS A 112 3.58 -4.02 13.95
CA CYS A 112 4.70 -3.28 13.37
C CYS A 112 5.15 -2.16 14.32
N ASP A 113 6.41 -2.21 14.76
CA ASP A 113 7.00 -1.18 15.60
C ASP A 113 7.30 0.13 14.83
N ASN A 114 7.68 1.19 15.56
CA ASN A 114 8.00 2.49 14.96
C ASN A 114 9.17 2.44 13.97
N SER A 115 10.13 1.51 14.15
CA SER A 115 11.28 1.36 13.25
C SER A 115 10.85 0.81 11.89
N LYS A 116 10.01 -0.24 11.90
CA LYS A 116 9.41 -0.79 10.68
C LYS A 116 8.55 0.24 9.95
N ILE A 117 7.66 0.91 10.68
CA ILE A 117 6.81 1.99 10.13
C ILE A 117 7.67 3.10 9.52
N GLY A 118 8.76 3.51 10.20
CA GLY A 118 9.69 4.50 9.69
C GLY A 118 10.39 4.06 8.39
N THR A 119 10.70 2.77 8.26
CA THR A 119 11.27 2.19 7.03
C THR A 119 10.27 2.26 5.89
N TYR A 120 9.00 1.93 6.14
CA TYR A 120 7.96 1.98 5.11
C TYR A 120 7.62 3.41 4.71
N ALA A 121 7.62 4.34 5.67
CA ALA A 121 7.42 5.76 5.40
C ALA A 121 8.52 6.37 4.53
N LYS A 122 9.75 5.84 4.56
CA LYS A 122 10.82 6.26 3.64
C LYS A 122 10.48 5.90 2.19
N LEU A 123 9.90 4.73 1.92
CA LEU A 123 9.45 4.35 0.57
C LEU A 123 8.41 5.33 0.02
N VAL A 124 7.45 5.74 0.85
CA VAL A 124 6.47 6.80 0.54
C VAL A 124 7.17 8.12 0.22
N GLY A 125 8.16 8.51 1.04
CA GLY A 125 8.94 9.74 0.84
C GLY A 125 9.72 9.73 -0.48
N GLU A 126 10.30 8.59 -0.84
CA GLU A 126 11.01 8.41 -2.12
C GLU A 126 10.08 8.59 -3.31
N ARG A 127 8.85 8.05 -3.26
CA ARG A 127 7.84 8.33 -4.30
C ARG A 127 7.55 9.81 -4.42
N ASN A 128 7.37 10.52 -3.31
CA ASN A 128 7.12 11.96 -3.37
C ASN A 128 8.25 12.68 -4.10
N ASN A 129 9.50 12.36 -3.80
CA ASN A 129 10.67 12.94 -4.48
C ASN A 129 10.69 12.65 -5.99
N THR A 130 10.26 11.45 -6.39
CA THR A 130 10.23 11.04 -7.82
C THR A 130 9.05 11.63 -8.58
N ALA A 131 7.96 12.00 -7.90
CA ALA A 131 6.75 12.55 -8.52
C ALA A 131 6.80 14.08 -8.72
N HIS A 132 7.70 14.78 -8.03
CA HIS A 132 7.87 16.22 -8.19
C HIS A 132 8.59 16.56 -9.50
N ALA A 133 8.09 17.58 -10.21
CA ALA A 133 8.71 18.14 -11.41
C ALA A 133 9.96 18.98 -11.05
N ASN A 134 10.98 18.30 -10.52
CA ASN A 134 12.23 18.90 -10.06
C ASN A 134 13.38 18.80 -11.08
N GLY A 135 13.10 18.27 -12.28
CA GLY A 135 14.07 18.11 -13.36
C GLY A 135 14.97 16.87 -13.26
N ASN A 136 14.84 16.06 -12.22
CA ASN A 136 15.64 14.85 -12.03
C ASN A 136 14.91 13.58 -12.51
N ILE A 137 15.66 12.69 -13.14
CA ILE A 137 15.22 11.31 -13.44
C ILE A 137 15.92 10.39 -12.45
N PHE A 138 15.16 9.79 -11.54
CA PHE A 138 15.71 8.98 -10.44
C PHE A 138 15.94 7.51 -10.81
N PHE A 139 15.21 7.01 -11.80
CA PHE A 139 15.34 5.66 -12.31
C PHE A 139 15.59 5.73 -13.81
N ASN A 140 16.84 5.55 -14.22
CA ASN A 140 17.26 5.66 -15.62
C ASN A 140 17.69 4.31 -16.23
N SER A 141 17.70 3.25 -15.43
CA SER A 141 18.05 1.91 -15.87
C SER A 141 17.07 0.87 -15.32
N GLU A 142 16.84 -0.19 -16.09
CA GLU A 142 15.99 -1.32 -15.70
C GLU A 142 16.50 -1.97 -14.40
N SER A 143 17.82 -2.15 -14.28
CA SER A 143 18.45 -2.79 -13.13
C SER A 143 18.25 -2.03 -11.82
N GLU A 144 18.33 -0.70 -11.83
CA GLU A 144 18.07 0.11 -10.64
C GLU A 144 16.60 0.06 -10.25
N PHE A 145 15.71 0.11 -11.25
CA PHE A 145 14.28 0.05 -11.02
C PHE A 145 13.84 -1.33 -10.49
N GLU A 146 14.38 -2.40 -11.05
CA GLU A 146 14.14 -3.76 -10.59
C GLU A 146 14.61 -3.97 -9.15
N GLN A 147 15.78 -3.45 -8.80
CA GLN A 147 16.25 -3.47 -7.41
C GLN A 147 15.27 -2.73 -6.49
N LYS A 148 14.73 -1.59 -6.93
CA LYS A 148 13.76 -0.84 -6.17
C LYS A 148 12.45 -1.61 -5.97
N VAL A 149 11.95 -2.27 -7.01
CA VAL A 149 10.75 -3.12 -6.94
C VAL A 149 10.96 -4.27 -5.93
N ARG A 150 12.13 -4.91 -5.93
CA ARG A 150 12.48 -5.95 -4.95
C ARG A 150 12.47 -5.43 -3.51
N ASP A 151 13.01 -4.24 -3.27
CA ASP A 151 13.05 -3.65 -1.92
C ASP A 151 11.65 -3.31 -1.42
N VAL A 152 10.79 -2.80 -2.30
CA VAL A 152 9.38 -2.55 -2.01
C VAL A 152 8.64 -3.86 -1.70
N LEU A 153 8.81 -4.90 -2.52
CA LEU A 153 8.18 -6.20 -2.29
C LEU A 153 8.61 -6.86 -0.97
N ARG A 154 9.86 -6.66 -0.55
CA ARG A 154 10.32 -7.13 0.77
C ARG A 154 9.55 -6.48 1.91
N THR A 155 9.28 -5.17 1.79
CA THR A 155 8.42 -4.45 2.73
C THR A 155 6.98 -4.97 2.71
N VAL A 156 6.41 -5.20 1.53
CA VAL A 156 5.06 -5.78 1.38
C VAL A 156 4.98 -7.15 2.06
N ALA A 157 5.96 -8.02 1.81
CA ALA A 157 6.04 -9.35 2.41
C ALA A 157 6.17 -9.29 3.94
N GLU A 158 6.96 -8.36 4.48
CA GLU A 158 7.09 -8.16 5.92
C GLU A 158 5.75 -7.72 6.55
N ILE A 159 5.07 -6.73 5.95
CA ILE A 159 3.73 -6.30 6.39
C ILE A 159 2.75 -7.48 6.36
N GLN A 160 2.75 -8.27 5.28
CA GLN A 160 1.88 -9.43 5.16
C GLN A 160 2.15 -10.48 6.25
N SER A 161 3.42 -10.73 6.58
CA SER A 161 3.78 -11.69 7.63
C SER A 161 3.24 -11.28 9.01
N HIS A 162 3.15 -9.98 9.25
CA HIS A 162 2.58 -9.41 10.47
C HIS A 162 1.05 -9.47 10.49
N SER A 163 0.39 -9.36 9.34
CA SER A 163 -1.07 -9.39 9.24
C SER A 163 -1.67 -10.78 9.08
N GLU A 164 -0.90 -11.76 8.62
CA GLU A 164 -1.36 -13.13 8.36
C GLU A 164 -2.10 -13.75 9.57
N GLY A 165 -1.58 -13.53 10.79
CA GLY A 165 -2.22 -14.01 12.01
C GLY A 165 -3.63 -13.45 12.21
N ILE A 166 -3.80 -12.14 12.01
CA ILE A 166 -5.08 -11.45 12.14
C ILE A 166 -6.04 -11.87 11.03
N ILE A 167 -5.55 -11.96 9.79
CA ILE A 167 -6.36 -12.38 8.65
C ILE A 167 -6.90 -13.80 8.90
N LYS A 168 -6.05 -14.73 9.37
CA LYS A 168 -6.47 -16.09 9.72
C LYS A 168 -7.50 -16.15 10.85
N GLU A 169 -7.43 -15.25 11.84
CA GLU A 169 -8.45 -15.15 12.89
C GLU A 169 -9.83 -14.82 12.30
N GLY A 170 -9.90 -13.92 11.30
CA GLY A 170 -11.15 -13.51 10.66
C GLY A 170 -11.83 -14.55 9.76
N TYR A 171 -11.12 -15.62 9.37
CA TYR A 171 -11.66 -16.72 8.55
C TYR A 171 -11.88 -18.02 9.34
N ARG A 172 -11.84 -17.98 10.67
CA ARG A 172 -12.05 -19.16 11.54
C ARG A 172 -13.52 -19.49 11.81
N ASP A 173 -14.45 -18.71 11.26
CA ASP A 173 -15.90 -18.92 11.31
C ASP A 173 -16.45 -19.13 9.88
#